data_AF-A0A3D9V2J6-F1
#
_entry.id   AF-A0A3D9V2J6-F1
#
_cell.length_a   1.000
_cell.length_b   1.000
_cell.length_c   1.000
_cell.angle_alpha   90.00
_cell.angle_beta   90.00
_cell.angle_gamma   90.00
#
_symmetry.space_group_name_H-M   'P 1'
#
loop_
_entity.id
_entity.type
_entity.pdbx_description
1 polymer ?
#
loop_
_entity_poly.entity_id
_entity_poly.type
_entity_poly.pdbx_seq_one_letter_code
_entity_poly.pdbx_strand_id
1 'polypeptide(L)'
;MSDPYPAYDAMSGSFAPTDPSASAPTAAGPSAHGPETTAPPSTGAGPAAAGTGATAPEAAIPPQLRTGDGVPDRNLALELVRVTEAAAMAAGRWVGRGDKNGADQAAVNAMRTLIASVSMRGVVVIGEGEKDQAPMLYNGEEVGSGEGAECDVAVDPIDGTTLAAKGMSNAISVLAVAPRGAMFDPSAVFYMEKLATGPEAADVIDITAPVGENIRRVARAKRMSPSDVTVVILDRPRHEQYVREIRDTGARIKFITDGDVAGAIMAARPETGIDLLVGIGGTPEGIIAACAMKCMGGMIQGRLWPRDDAERQKAIDAGHDLDRVLTTDDLVRGDDVFFVATGITDGELLRGVHYRGNGATTHSLVMRSRSGTVRSIFSEHALSKLRAYASIDFERAS
;
A
#
# COMPACT_ATOMS: atom_id res chain seq x y z
N MET A 1 -36.53 6.60 -10.39
CA MET A 1 -35.65 7.69 -9.91
C MET A 1 -34.34 7.54 -10.65
N SER A 2 -33.96 8.60 -11.37
CA SER A 2 -32.93 8.66 -12.39
C SER A 2 -31.52 8.79 -11.81
N ASP A 3 -30.62 7.99 -12.35
CA ASP A 3 -29.17 7.94 -12.14
C ASP A 3 -28.47 9.21 -12.68
N PRO A 4 -27.58 9.91 -11.93
CA PRO A 4 -27.09 11.23 -12.33
C PRO A 4 -25.81 11.24 -13.19
N TYR A 5 -25.37 10.14 -13.83
CA TYR A 5 -24.19 10.18 -14.70
C TYR A 5 -24.35 9.40 -16.02
N PRO A 6 -24.39 10.06 -17.19
CA PRO A 6 -24.38 9.37 -18.47
C PRO A 6 -22.97 8.92 -18.86
N ALA A 7 -22.91 7.67 -19.33
CA ALA A 7 -21.77 7.05 -19.99
C ALA A 7 -21.39 7.82 -21.26
N TYR A 8 -20.07 8.01 -21.48
CA TYR A 8 -19.53 8.41 -22.77
C TYR A 8 -18.87 7.21 -23.43
N ASP A 9 -19.37 6.90 -24.62
CA ASP A 9 -18.88 5.86 -25.52
C ASP A 9 -18.45 6.50 -26.86
N ALA A 10 -17.54 5.82 -27.54
CA ALA A 10 -17.08 6.01 -28.92
C ALA A 10 -16.12 7.19 -29.26
N MET A 11 -14.83 6.86 -29.39
CA MET A 11 -14.09 7.04 -30.67
C MET A 11 -13.03 5.94 -30.82
N SER A 12 -13.42 4.84 -31.47
CA SER A 12 -12.53 3.76 -31.90
C SER A 12 -11.84 4.14 -33.21
N GLY A 13 -10.56 4.51 -33.14
CA GLY A 13 -9.66 4.58 -34.28
C GLY A 13 -9.00 3.22 -34.52
N SER A 14 -9.24 2.64 -35.69
CA SER A 14 -8.73 1.36 -36.16
C SER A 14 -7.19 1.31 -36.25
N PHE A 15 -6.56 0.30 -35.63
CA PHE A 15 -5.20 -0.12 -35.96
C PHE A 15 -5.23 -1.56 -36.51
N ALA A 16 -4.69 -1.72 -37.71
CA ALA A 16 -4.54 -3.00 -38.40
C ALA A 16 -3.33 -3.78 -37.85
N PRO A 17 -3.33 -5.13 -37.92
CA PRO A 17 -2.27 -5.97 -37.36
C PRO A 17 -1.08 -6.08 -38.33
N THR A 18 0.14 -5.97 -37.81
CA THR A 18 1.36 -6.37 -38.52
C THR A 18 1.86 -7.71 -37.98
N ASP A 19 2.06 -8.63 -38.91
CA ASP A 19 2.50 -10.02 -38.78
C ASP A 19 3.92 -10.17 -38.16
N PRO A 20 4.23 -11.27 -37.44
CA PRO A 20 5.50 -11.46 -36.75
C PRO A 20 6.50 -12.24 -37.62
N SER A 21 7.76 -11.80 -37.69
CA SER A 21 8.82 -12.69 -38.18
C SER A 21 10.20 -12.33 -37.63
N ALA A 22 10.97 -13.42 -37.43
CA ALA A 22 12.42 -13.52 -37.22
C ALA A 22 12.96 -13.11 -35.84
N SER A 23 13.88 -13.80 -35.19
CA SER A 23 14.44 -15.16 -35.24
C SER A 23 15.54 -15.14 -34.18
N ALA A 24 15.52 -16.05 -33.21
CA ALA A 24 16.59 -16.20 -32.23
C ALA A 24 17.83 -16.85 -32.85
N PRO A 25 19.03 -16.57 -32.32
CA PRO A 25 20.10 -17.54 -32.32
C PRO A 25 20.47 -18.02 -30.92
N THR A 26 20.91 -19.26 -30.93
CA THR A 26 21.13 -20.22 -29.87
C THR A 26 22.41 -20.01 -29.04
N ALA A 27 22.37 -20.61 -27.86
CA ALA A 27 23.39 -20.71 -26.83
C ALA A 27 24.71 -21.39 -27.26
N ALA A 28 25.80 -21.04 -26.55
CA ALA A 28 27.01 -21.84 -26.46
C ALA A 28 27.62 -21.78 -25.04
N GLY A 29 27.55 -22.93 -24.35
CA GLY A 29 28.62 -23.50 -23.50
C GLY A 29 28.86 -22.96 -22.08
N PRO A 30 28.67 -23.77 -21.01
CA PRO A 30 29.30 -23.55 -19.72
C PRO A 30 30.67 -24.25 -19.65
N SER A 31 31.71 -23.53 -19.23
CA SER A 31 32.99 -24.14 -18.84
C SER A 31 33.05 -24.27 -17.32
N ALA A 32 33.20 -25.50 -16.86
CA ALA A 32 33.32 -25.88 -15.47
C ALA A 32 34.79 -25.79 -15.02
N HIS A 33 35.06 -25.00 -13.98
CA HIS A 33 36.25 -25.17 -13.15
C HIS A 33 35.81 -25.47 -11.72
N GLY A 34 36.22 -26.65 -11.24
CA GLY A 34 35.97 -27.16 -9.90
C GLY A 34 36.83 -26.46 -8.84
N PRO A 35 36.59 -26.77 -7.55
CA PRO A 35 37.07 -25.97 -6.43
C PRO A 35 38.45 -26.43 -5.96
N GLU A 36 39.40 -25.51 -5.83
CA GLU A 36 40.62 -25.72 -5.04
C GLU A 36 40.39 -25.26 -3.61
N THR A 37 40.26 -26.24 -2.72
CA THR A 37 40.29 -26.10 -1.27
C THR A 37 41.74 -25.92 -0.81
N THR A 38 42.07 -24.76 -0.24
CA THR A 38 43.32 -24.56 0.50
C THR A 38 42.99 -24.15 1.94
N ALA A 39 43.32 -25.03 2.89
CA ALA A 39 43.26 -24.76 4.31
C ALA A 39 44.53 -24.03 4.76
N PRO A 40 44.46 -23.02 5.64
CA PRO A 40 45.62 -22.51 6.35
C PRO A 40 45.83 -23.25 7.69
N PRO A 41 47.07 -23.26 8.22
CA PRO A 41 47.45 -24.13 9.32
C PRO A 41 47.06 -23.57 10.70
N SER A 42 46.76 -24.50 11.60
CA SER A 42 46.59 -24.29 13.03
C SER A 42 47.90 -23.87 13.70
N THR A 43 47.89 -22.77 14.45
CA THR A 43 48.93 -22.48 15.44
C THR A 43 48.33 -21.94 16.75
N GLY A 44 48.70 -22.61 17.84
CA GLY A 44 49.11 -21.99 19.11
C GLY A 44 48.04 -21.36 20.00
N ALA A 45 47.51 -22.15 20.93
CA ALA A 45 46.93 -21.64 22.17
C ALA A 45 48.03 -21.05 23.09
N GLY A 46 47.80 -19.83 23.58
CA GLY A 46 48.57 -19.17 24.64
C GLY A 46 47.63 -18.32 25.51
N PRO A 47 47.89 -18.17 26.83
CA PRO A 47 46.85 -17.85 27.80
C PRO A 47 46.46 -16.37 27.81
N ALA A 48 45.18 -16.14 28.10
CA ALA A 48 44.54 -14.84 28.23
C ALA A 48 45.14 -14.01 29.38
N ALA A 49 45.55 -12.77 29.07
CA ALA A 49 45.75 -11.71 30.04
C ALA A 49 44.59 -10.72 29.93
N ALA A 50 43.91 -10.50 31.05
CA ALA A 50 42.81 -9.56 31.19
C ALA A 50 43.30 -8.12 30.96
N GLY A 51 42.68 -7.43 30.01
CA GLY A 51 42.85 -6.00 29.76
C GLY A 51 41.47 -5.40 29.47
N THR A 52 41.02 -4.54 30.37
CA THR A 52 39.72 -3.85 30.40
C THR A 52 39.51 -2.99 29.15
N GLY A 53 38.80 -3.52 28.16
CA GLY A 53 38.20 -2.73 27.10
C GLY A 53 36.89 -2.14 27.61
N ALA A 54 36.84 -0.82 27.79
CA ALA A 54 35.59 -0.11 28.01
C ALA A 54 34.69 -0.35 26.79
N THR A 55 33.66 -1.18 26.98
CA THR A 55 32.57 -1.35 26.02
C THR A 55 31.88 0.00 25.87
N ALA A 56 31.82 0.51 24.63
CA ALA A 56 30.93 1.61 24.28
C ALA A 56 29.52 1.30 24.80
N PRO A 57 28.76 2.28 25.33
CA PRO A 57 27.44 2.01 25.86
C PRO A 57 26.58 1.44 24.73
N GLU A 58 26.14 0.19 24.89
CA GLU A 58 25.08 -0.40 24.11
C GLU A 58 23.92 0.61 24.14
N ALA A 59 23.57 1.18 22.98
CA ALA A 59 22.51 2.15 22.89
C ALA A 59 21.24 1.49 23.44
N ALA A 60 20.83 1.90 24.64
CA ALA A 60 19.73 1.27 25.34
C ALA A 60 18.51 1.31 24.43
N ILE A 61 17.91 0.14 24.17
CA ILE A 61 16.69 0.02 23.36
C ILE A 61 15.67 1.03 23.91
N PRO A 62 15.16 1.97 23.07
CA PRO A 62 14.17 2.94 23.46
C PRO A 62 13.02 2.28 24.23
N PRO A 63 12.51 2.88 25.31
CA PRO A 63 11.45 2.28 26.12
C PRO A 63 10.24 1.79 25.30
N GLN A 64 9.87 2.48 24.22
CA GLN A 64 8.77 2.06 23.33
C GLN A 64 9.05 0.75 22.57
N LEU A 65 10.32 0.41 22.35
CA LEU A 65 10.74 -0.79 21.63
C LEU A 65 10.96 -2.00 22.55
N ARG A 66 10.82 -1.84 23.87
CA ARG A 66 10.97 -2.94 24.83
C ARG A 66 9.73 -3.85 24.78
N THR A 67 9.93 -5.14 24.56
CA THR A 67 8.88 -6.16 24.71
C THR A 67 8.82 -6.61 26.17
N GLY A 68 7.62 -6.83 26.71
CA GLY A 68 7.43 -7.46 28.02
C GLY A 68 7.95 -8.91 28.07
N ASP A 69 8.14 -9.42 29.28
CA ASP A 69 8.83 -10.66 29.65
C ASP A 69 8.68 -11.84 28.65
N GLY A 70 9.69 -11.99 27.78
CA GLY A 70 10.14 -13.29 27.27
C GLY A 70 9.35 -13.95 26.13
N VAL A 71 8.29 -13.34 25.58
CA VAL A 71 7.62 -13.86 24.38
C VAL A 71 7.82 -12.87 23.23
N PRO A 72 8.41 -13.28 22.10
CA PRO A 72 8.42 -12.45 20.90
C PRO A 72 6.99 -12.07 20.56
N ASP A 73 6.76 -10.77 20.43
CA ASP A 73 5.47 -10.22 20.05
C ASP A 73 4.91 -10.97 18.83
N ARG A 74 3.68 -11.49 18.96
CA ARG A 74 3.07 -12.36 17.93
C ARG A 74 3.02 -11.54 16.65
N ASN A 75 3.56 -12.07 15.55
CA ASN A 75 3.68 -11.30 14.32
C ASN A 75 2.34 -11.22 13.59
N LEU A 76 1.42 -10.42 14.14
CA LEU A 76 0.09 -10.11 13.59
C LEU A 76 0.16 -9.79 12.10
N ALA A 77 1.23 -9.11 11.66
CA ALA A 77 1.48 -8.77 10.26
C ALA A 77 1.46 -9.99 9.30
N LEU A 78 1.97 -11.16 9.75
CA LEU A 78 1.97 -12.39 8.94
C LEU A 78 0.63 -13.13 8.94
N GLU A 79 -0.24 -12.86 9.92
CA GLU A 79 -1.63 -13.33 9.85
C GLU A 79 -2.45 -12.42 8.93
N LEU A 80 -2.23 -11.11 9.02
CA LEU A 80 -2.90 -10.10 8.20
C LEU A 80 -2.62 -10.25 6.69
N VAL A 81 -1.41 -10.65 6.29
CA VAL A 81 -1.11 -10.83 4.85
C VAL A 81 -2.01 -11.87 4.18
N ARG A 82 -2.43 -12.91 4.92
CA ARG A 82 -3.34 -13.93 4.39
C ARG A 82 -4.72 -13.37 4.08
N VAL A 83 -5.12 -12.29 4.76
CA VAL A 83 -6.38 -11.58 4.53
C VAL A 83 -6.35 -10.90 3.16
N THR A 84 -5.32 -10.12 2.86
CA THR A 84 -5.18 -9.47 1.54
C THR A 84 -4.88 -10.47 0.44
N GLU A 85 -4.18 -11.57 0.72
CA GLU A 85 -4.00 -12.66 -0.25
C GLU A 85 -5.32 -13.33 -0.63
N ALA A 86 -6.18 -13.60 0.36
CA ALA A 86 -7.50 -14.18 0.09
C ALA A 86 -8.38 -13.21 -0.73
N ALA A 87 -8.42 -11.93 -0.35
CA ALA A 87 -9.13 -10.90 -1.09
C ALA A 87 -8.61 -10.76 -2.53
N ALA A 88 -7.29 -10.74 -2.71
CA ALA A 88 -6.69 -10.62 -4.03
C ALA A 88 -6.94 -11.85 -4.91
N MET A 89 -6.88 -13.06 -4.36
CA MET A 89 -7.25 -14.27 -5.09
C MET A 89 -8.75 -14.31 -5.43
N ALA A 90 -9.63 -13.81 -4.58
CA ALA A 90 -11.05 -13.71 -4.92
C ALA A 90 -11.26 -12.69 -6.07
N ALA A 91 -10.76 -11.47 -5.92
CA ALA A 91 -10.82 -10.41 -6.93
C ALA A 91 -10.13 -10.81 -8.26
N GLY A 92 -9.02 -11.53 -8.17
CA GLY A 92 -8.23 -11.97 -9.33
C GLY A 92 -9.04 -12.80 -10.33
N ARG A 93 -10.11 -13.47 -9.91
CA ARG A 93 -11.02 -14.22 -10.80
C ARG A 93 -11.93 -13.33 -11.64
N TRP A 94 -12.11 -12.08 -11.21
CA TRP A 94 -12.95 -11.07 -11.84
C TRP A 94 -12.17 -10.09 -12.72
N VAL A 95 -10.84 -10.17 -12.71
CA VAL A 95 -9.96 -9.30 -13.50
C VAL A 95 -10.34 -9.36 -14.98
N GLY A 96 -10.60 -8.19 -15.58
CA GLY A 96 -10.95 -8.06 -17.00
C GLY A 96 -12.39 -8.45 -17.37
N ARG A 97 -13.27 -8.73 -16.41
CA ARG A 97 -14.67 -9.13 -16.68
C ARG A 97 -15.65 -7.96 -16.87
N GLY A 98 -15.19 -6.73 -16.69
CA GLY A 98 -16.03 -5.54 -16.78
C GLY A 98 -17.03 -5.36 -15.63
N ASP A 99 -17.01 -6.24 -14.62
CA ASP A 99 -17.88 -6.18 -13.44
C ASP A 99 -17.09 -5.77 -12.19
N LYS A 100 -17.06 -4.47 -11.94
CA LYS A 100 -16.36 -3.90 -10.77
C LYS A 100 -17.03 -4.29 -9.45
N ASN A 101 -18.36 -4.37 -9.42
CA ASN A 101 -19.10 -4.64 -8.19
C ASN A 101 -18.97 -6.12 -7.80
N GLY A 102 -18.99 -7.03 -8.79
CA GLY A 102 -18.73 -8.45 -8.56
C GLY A 102 -17.31 -8.72 -8.07
N ALA A 103 -16.31 -8.04 -8.65
CA ALA A 103 -14.93 -8.12 -8.18
C ALA A 103 -14.78 -7.68 -6.72
N ASP A 104 -15.36 -6.54 -6.40
CA ASP A 104 -15.29 -5.90 -5.08
C ASP A 104 -16.00 -6.74 -4.01
N GLN A 105 -17.23 -7.19 -4.30
CA GLN A 105 -17.98 -8.05 -3.39
C GLN A 105 -17.23 -9.37 -3.10
N ALA A 106 -16.58 -9.96 -4.09
CA ALA A 106 -15.77 -11.16 -3.89
C ALA A 106 -14.57 -10.89 -2.97
N ALA A 107 -13.91 -9.75 -3.13
CA ALA A 107 -12.80 -9.33 -2.27
C ALA A 107 -13.26 -9.08 -0.83
N VAL A 108 -14.35 -8.31 -0.64
CA VAL A 108 -14.99 -8.04 0.66
C VAL A 108 -15.30 -9.34 1.39
N ASN A 109 -15.97 -10.30 0.71
CA ASN A 109 -16.35 -11.57 1.30
C ASN A 109 -15.15 -12.37 1.79
N ALA A 110 -14.11 -12.46 0.95
CA ALA A 110 -12.90 -13.20 1.27
C ALA A 110 -12.12 -12.54 2.42
N MET A 111 -11.98 -11.22 2.37
CA MET A 111 -11.36 -10.42 3.41
C MET A 111 -12.07 -10.58 4.75
N ARG A 112 -13.40 -10.38 4.78
CA ARG A 112 -14.23 -10.46 5.98
C ARG A 112 -14.20 -11.84 6.63
N THR A 113 -14.12 -12.88 5.81
CA THR A 113 -14.02 -14.27 6.26
C THR A 113 -12.67 -14.55 6.91
N LEU A 114 -11.56 -14.15 6.28
CA LEU A 114 -10.22 -14.41 6.83
C LEU A 114 -9.92 -13.55 8.05
N ILE A 115 -10.31 -12.27 8.03
CA ILE A 115 -10.01 -11.34 9.12
C ILE A 115 -10.68 -11.79 10.43
N ALA A 116 -11.83 -12.49 10.37
CA ALA A 116 -12.49 -13.06 11.54
C ALA A 116 -11.65 -14.13 12.28
N SER A 117 -10.66 -14.72 11.61
CA SER A 117 -9.76 -15.73 12.21
C SER A 117 -8.51 -15.14 12.87
N VAL A 118 -8.24 -13.86 12.66
CA VAL A 118 -7.04 -13.18 13.17
C VAL A 118 -7.20 -12.89 14.66
N SER A 119 -6.15 -13.18 15.46
CA SER A 119 -6.15 -12.96 16.92
C SER A 119 -6.04 -11.46 17.26
N MET A 120 -7.16 -10.73 17.14
CA MET A 120 -7.30 -9.31 17.48
C MET A 120 -8.74 -8.93 17.87
N ARG A 121 -8.90 -7.79 18.54
CA ARG A 121 -10.18 -7.12 18.79
C ARG A 121 -10.25 -5.85 17.94
N GLY A 122 -10.50 -6.04 16.65
CA GLY A 122 -10.49 -4.95 15.67
C GLY A 122 -11.86 -4.27 15.55
N VAL A 123 -11.84 -2.96 15.32
CA VAL A 123 -13.00 -2.19 14.87
C VAL A 123 -12.68 -1.57 13.51
N VAL A 124 -13.52 -1.82 12.52
CA VAL A 124 -13.38 -1.21 11.19
C VAL A 124 -13.66 0.29 11.32
N VAL A 125 -12.63 1.12 11.10
CA VAL A 125 -12.76 2.59 11.10
C VAL A 125 -12.81 3.16 9.68
N ILE A 126 -12.24 2.43 8.72
CA ILE A 126 -12.29 2.69 7.29
C ILE A 126 -12.64 1.35 6.63
N GLY A 127 -13.76 1.30 5.93
CA GLY A 127 -14.13 0.16 5.11
C GLY A 127 -15.08 0.54 3.99
N GLU A 128 -16.00 -0.35 3.63
CA GLU A 128 -16.88 -0.23 2.46
C GLU A 128 -17.91 0.92 2.57
N GLY A 129 -18.08 1.45 3.77
CA GLY A 129 -18.96 2.59 4.04
C GLY A 129 -19.71 2.46 5.36
N GLU A 130 -20.79 3.22 5.48
CA GLU A 130 -21.67 3.19 6.65
C GLU A 130 -22.53 1.91 6.69
N LYS A 131 -22.92 1.47 7.89
CA LYS A 131 -23.65 0.21 8.12
C LYS A 131 -24.90 0.03 7.27
N ASP A 132 -25.62 1.12 6.98
CA ASP A 132 -26.85 1.07 6.19
C ASP A 132 -26.58 0.90 4.68
N GLN A 133 -25.34 1.12 4.24
CA GLN A 133 -24.91 1.10 2.84
C GLN A 133 -23.98 -0.08 2.53
N ALA A 134 -23.29 -0.60 3.54
CA ALA A 134 -22.34 -1.70 3.43
C ALA A 134 -22.74 -2.88 4.35
N PRO A 135 -23.07 -4.06 3.80
CA PRO A 135 -23.48 -5.21 4.61
C PRO A 135 -22.33 -5.87 5.39
N MET A 136 -21.08 -5.66 4.95
CA MET A 136 -19.85 -6.20 5.54
C MET A 136 -18.75 -5.14 5.47
N LEU A 137 -17.80 -5.22 6.40
CA LEU A 137 -16.70 -4.28 6.57
C LEU A 137 -17.17 -2.83 6.64
N TYR A 138 -18.28 -2.59 7.32
CA TYR A 138 -18.82 -1.25 7.54
C TYR A 138 -18.13 -0.55 8.70
N ASN A 139 -18.17 0.79 8.70
CA ASN A 139 -17.64 1.61 9.77
C ASN A 139 -18.30 1.26 11.12
N GLY A 140 -17.48 0.81 12.07
CA GLY A 140 -17.89 0.34 13.39
C GLY A 140 -18.07 -1.18 13.50
N GLU A 141 -17.86 -1.95 12.44
CA GLU A 141 -17.93 -3.42 12.53
C GLU A 141 -16.78 -4.00 13.38
N GLU A 142 -17.12 -4.93 14.28
CA GLU A 142 -16.14 -5.71 15.03
C GLU A 142 -15.59 -6.88 14.20
N VAL A 143 -14.26 -6.98 14.13
CA VAL A 143 -13.51 -7.96 13.34
C VAL A 143 -12.37 -8.60 14.16
N GLY A 144 -11.88 -9.75 13.71
CA GLY A 144 -10.96 -10.58 14.48
C GLY A 144 -11.68 -11.64 15.31
N SER A 145 -10.90 -12.47 16.00
CA SER A 145 -11.41 -13.58 16.83
C SER A 145 -11.98 -13.14 18.18
N GLY A 146 -11.80 -11.86 18.55
CA GLY A 146 -12.15 -11.34 19.87
C GLY A 146 -11.04 -11.50 20.92
N GLU A 147 -9.91 -12.10 20.56
CA GLU A 147 -8.70 -12.20 21.39
C GLU A 147 -7.73 -11.04 21.11
N GLY A 148 -6.69 -10.86 21.94
CA GLY A 148 -5.64 -9.88 21.64
C GLY A 148 -5.98 -8.43 21.97
N ALA A 149 -5.20 -7.49 21.43
CA ALA A 149 -5.34 -6.06 21.71
C ALA A 149 -6.52 -5.44 20.94
N GLU A 150 -7.08 -4.36 21.50
CA GLU A 150 -8.04 -3.53 20.78
C GLU A 150 -7.32 -2.68 19.74
N CYS A 151 -7.83 -2.66 18.52
CA CYS A 151 -7.21 -1.96 17.40
C CYS A 151 -8.22 -1.30 16.46
N ASP A 152 -7.76 -0.25 15.79
CA ASP A 152 -8.41 0.29 14.61
C ASP A 152 -8.00 -0.53 13.39
N VAL A 153 -8.96 -0.82 12.52
CA VAL A 153 -8.76 -1.55 11.27
C VAL A 153 -9.23 -0.69 10.10
N ALA A 154 -8.34 -0.48 9.14
CA ALA A 154 -8.70 0.11 7.85
C ALA A 154 -8.55 -0.96 6.76
N VAL A 155 -9.57 -1.10 5.93
CA VAL A 155 -9.59 -2.03 4.81
C VAL A 155 -9.93 -1.32 3.51
N ASP A 156 -9.27 -1.74 2.45
CA ASP A 156 -9.62 -1.42 1.08
C ASP A 156 -9.48 -2.73 0.27
N PRO A 157 -10.56 -3.52 0.13
CA PRO A 157 -10.53 -4.80 -0.53
C PRO A 157 -9.97 -4.74 -1.94
N ILE A 158 -10.25 -3.65 -2.69
CA ILE A 158 -9.67 -3.36 -4.00
C ILE A 158 -9.45 -1.85 -4.18
N ASP A 159 -8.22 -1.39 -3.94
CA ASP A 159 -7.78 -0.07 -4.39
C ASP A 159 -7.71 -0.08 -5.92
N GLY A 160 -8.73 0.48 -6.55
CA GLY A 160 -8.92 0.48 -8.01
C GLY A 160 -9.82 -0.63 -8.54
N THR A 161 -11.08 -0.72 -8.06
CA THR A 161 -12.11 -1.63 -8.61
C THR A 161 -12.28 -1.50 -10.14
N THR A 162 -12.17 -0.29 -10.69
CA THR A 162 -12.16 -0.05 -12.15
C THR A 162 -10.95 -0.69 -12.82
N LEU A 163 -9.77 -0.64 -12.19
CA LEU A 163 -8.56 -1.25 -12.71
C LEU A 163 -8.73 -2.77 -12.78
N ALA A 164 -9.21 -3.39 -11.70
CA ALA A 164 -9.50 -4.81 -11.66
C ALA A 164 -10.52 -5.20 -12.75
N ALA A 165 -11.67 -4.54 -12.82
CA ALA A 165 -12.71 -4.84 -13.80
C ALA A 165 -12.22 -4.74 -15.26
N LYS A 166 -11.32 -3.80 -15.56
CA LYS A 166 -10.75 -3.58 -16.90
C LYS A 166 -9.45 -4.36 -17.16
N GLY A 167 -8.91 -5.07 -16.18
CA GLY A 167 -7.60 -5.73 -16.29
C GLY A 167 -6.43 -4.76 -16.44
N MET A 168 -6.57 -3.55 -15.92
CA MET A 168 -5.50 -2.55 -15.90
C MET A 168 -4.54 -2.79 -14.74
N SER A 169 -3.32 -2.30 -14.87
CA SER A 169 -2.27 -2.43 -13.85
C SER A 169 -2.59 -1.72 -12.54
N ASN A 170 -1.92 -2.15 -11.47
CA ASN A 170 -1.92 -1.55 -10.12
C ASN A 170 -3.18 -1.67 -9.26
N ALA A 171 -4.09 -2.61 -9.56
CA ALA A 171 -5.10 -2.97 -8.58
C ALA A 171 -4.45 -3.76 -7.43
N ILE A 172 -4.66 -3.33 -6.19
CA ILE A 172 -4.14 -4.01 -4.99
C ILE A 172 -5.25 -4.18 -3.95
N SER A 173 -5.14 -5.21 -3.11
CA SER A 173 -5.95 -5.35 -1.90
C SER A 173 -5.14 -4.90 -0.69
N VAL A 174 -5.72 -4.11 0.21
CA VAL A 174 -5.00 -3.43 1.30
C VAL A 174 -5.72 -3.60 2.64
N LEU A 175 -4.92 -3.72 3.69
CA LEU A 175 -5.38 -3.67 5.07
C LEU A 175 -4.33 -3.01 5.95
N ALA A 176 -4.77 -2.15 6.87
CA ALA A 176 -3.93 -1.55 7.91
C ALA A 176 -4.54 -1.72 9.29
N VAL A 177 -3.69 -1.86 10.30
CA VAL A 177 -4.09 -1.98 11.71
C VAL A 177 -3.24 -1.03 12.55
N ALA A 178 -3.88 -0.31 13.46
CA ALA A 178 -3.22 0.60 14.40
C ALA A 178 -3.84 0.44 15.79
N PRO A 179 -3.21 0.94 16.87
CA PRO A 179 -3.82 0.93 18.20
C PRO A 179 -5.22 1.59 18.17
N ARG A 180 -6.14 1.16 19.03
CA ARG A 180 -7.50 1.70 19.03
C ARG A 180 -7.52 3.24 19.19
N GLY A 181 -8.27 3.91 18.32
CA GLY A 181 -8.39 5.37 18.26
C GLY A 181 -7.19 6.09 17.64
N ALA A 182 -6.25 5.36 17.04
CA ALA A 182 -5.07 5.93 16.40
C ALA A 182 -5.37 6.57 15.05
N MET A 183 -6.30 6.01 14.28
CA MET A 183 -6.58 6.49 12.92
C MET A 183 -7.46 7.75 12.96
N PHE A 184 -7.18 8.68 12.05
CA PHE A 184 -7.98 9.89 11.86
C PHE A 184 -9.40 9.53 11.39
N ASP A 185 -10.39 10.36 11.75
CA ASP A 185 -11.78 10.18 11.34
C ASP A 185 -11.99 10.66 9.89
N PRO A 186 -12.31 9.77 8.93
CA PRO A 186 -12.50 10.15 7.54
C PRO A 186 -13.89 10.73 7.23
N SER A 187 -14.84 10.70 8.17
CA SER A 187 -16.28 10.86 7.89
C SER A 187 -16.73 12.30 7.58
N ALA A 188 -15.91 13.29 7.95
CA ALA A 188 -16.26 14.70 7.82
C ALA A 188 -16.12 15.22 6.38
N VAL A 189 -15.05 14.83 5.67
CA VAL A 189 -14.72 15.33 4.33
C VAL A 189 -14.26 14.17 3.45
N PHE A 190 -14.92 14.00 2.31
CA PHE A 190 -14.68 12.87 1.42
C PHE A 190 -13.30 12.90 0.74
N TYR A 191 -12.80 14.07 0.38
CA TYR A 191 -11.53 14.25 -0.32
C TYR A 191 -10.47 14.96 0.51
N MET A 192 -9.21 14.65 0.19
CA MET A 192 -8.02 15.23 0.80
C MET A 192 -7.00 15.54 -0.29
N GLU A 193 -6.42 16.73 -0.25
CA GLU A 193 -5.18 17.06 -0.96
C GLU A 193 -4.02 16.33 -0.27
N LYS A 194 -3.20 15.62 -1.04
CA LYS A 194 -2.13 14.73 -0.58
C LYS A 194 -0.81 15.13 -1.22
N LEU A 195 0.24 15.12 -0.41
CA LEU A 195 1.63 15.22 -0.84
C LEU A 195 2.41 14.13 -0.13
N ALA A 196 2.99 13.17 -0.84
CA ALA A 196 3.71 12.06 -0.20
C ALA A 196 5.04 11.71 -0.87
N THR A 197 6.04 11.38 -0.06
CA THR A 197 7.39 11.02 -0.51
C THR A 197 8.08 10.03 0.44
N GLY A 198 9.17 9.44 -0.01
CA GLY A 198 9.98 8.52 0.77
C GLY A 198 10.84 9.17 1.85
N PRO A 199 11.51 8.33 2.68
CA PRO A 199 12.29 8.78 3.84
C PRO A 199 13.38 9.81 3.51
N GLU A 200 13.96 9.74 2.31
CA GLU A 200 15.03 10.64 1.88
C GLU A 200 14.60 12.11 1.78
N ALA A 201 13.30 12.37 1.57
CA ALA A 201 12.74 13.71 1.40
C ALA A 201 11.60 14.03 2.40
N ALA A 202 11.42 13.19 3.42
CA ALA A 202 10.32 13.31 4.38
C ALA A 202 10.30 14.66 5.10
N ASP A 203 11.47 15.20 5.45
CA ASP A 203 11.62 16.43 6.23
C ASP A 203 11.53 17.72 5.42
N VAL A 204 11.45 17.64 4.08
CA VAL A 204 11.57 18.82 3.20
C VAL A 204 10.29 19.19 2.45
N ILE A 205 9.31 18.27 2.39
CA ILE A 205 8.06 18.54 1.69
C ILE A 205 7.12 19.44 2.51
N ASP A 206 6.33 20.24 1.81
CA ASP A 206 5.38 21.20 2.37
C ASP A 206 4.20 21.39 1.41
N ILE A 207 3.05 20.81 1.76
CA ILE A 207 1.82 20.84 0.97
C ILE A 207 1.26 22.26 0.77
N THR A 208 1.68 23.24 1.57
CA THR A 208 1.26 24.64 1.40
C THR A 208 2.10 25.39 0.37
N ALA A 209 3.26 24.85 0.02
CA ALA A 209 4.13 25.42 -1.01
C ALA A 209 3.70 24.99 -2.42
N PRO A 210 3.96 25.82 -3.45
CA PRO A 210 3.70 25.43 -4.84
C PRO A 210 4.37 24.09 -5.20
N VAL A 211 3.73 23.26 -6.05
CA VAL A 211 4.25 21.92 -6.34
C VAL A 211 5.67 21.96 -6.92
N GLY A 212 5.98 22.99 -7.72
CA GLY A 212 7.31 23.15 -8.29
C GLY A 212 8.41 23.46 -7.27
N GLU A 213 8.07 24.01 -6.10
CA GLU A 213 8.98 24.14 -4.97
C GLU A 213 9.24 22.76 -4.34
N ASN A 214 8.19 21.98 -4.09
CA ASN A 214 8.32 20.62 -3.56
C ASN A 214 9.17 19.73 -4.46
N ILE A 215 8.99 19.78 -5.79
CA ILE A 215 9.81 19.05 -6.76
C ILE A 215 11.29 19.40 -6.59
N ARG A 216 11.62 20.70 -6.48
CA ARG A 216 13.01 21.15 -6.28
C ARG A 216 13.59 20.68 -4.94
N ARG A 217 12.77 20.70 -3.87
CA ARG A 217 13.17 20.20 -2.55
C ARG A 217 13.43 18.69 -2.56
N VAL A 218 12.53 17.90 -3.14
CA VAL A 218 12.66 16.44 -3.31
C VAL A 218 13.88 16.12 -4.17
N ALA A 219 14.05 16.80 -5.31
CA ALA A 219 15.22 16.61 -6.18
C ALA A 219 16.53 16.85 -5.43
N ARG A 220 16.61 17.95 -4.67
CA ARG A 220 17.79 18.27 -3.85
C ARG A 220 18.05 17.22 -2.78
N ALA A 221 17.02 16.80 -2.05
CA ALA A 221 17.14 15.80 -0.99
C ALA A 221 17.62 14.44 -1.54
N LYS A 222 17.11 14.04 -2.70
CA LYS A 222 17.49 12.81 -3.40
C LYS A 222 18.73 12.94 -4.29
N ARG A 223 19.40 14.10 -4.30
CA ARG A 223 20.61 14.39 -5.10
C ARG A 223 20.43 14.15 -6.61
N MET A 224 19.29 14.56 -7.14
CA MET A 224 18.94 14.47 -8.56
C MET A 224 18.52 15.84 -9.11
N SER A 225 18.35 15.95 -10.43
CA SER A 225 17.79 17.16 -11.03
C SER A 225 16.26 17.17 -10.94
N PRO A 226 15.58 18.34 -10.98
CA PRO A 226 14.12 18.40 -11.04
C PRO A 226 13.53 17.58 -12.19
N SER A 227 14.22 17.48 -13.33
CA SER A 227 13.80 16.68 -14.48
C SER A 227 13.89 15.16 -14.27
N ASP A 228 14.65 14.71 -13.28
CA ASP A 228 14.74 13.29 -12.94
C ASP A 228 13.58 12.84 -12.05
N VAL A 229 12.93 13.78 -11.33
CA VAL A 229 11.81 13.50 -10.44
C VAL A 229 10.60 13.01 -11.24
N THR A 230 10.01 11.90 -10.82
CA THR A 230 8.69 11.47 -11.33
C THR A 230 7.60 11.71 -10.29
N VAL A 231 6.59 12.48 -10.67
CA VAL A 231 5.39 12.71 -9.86
C VAL A 231 4.28 11.78 -10.31
N VAL A 232 3.74 10.96 -9.39
CA VAL A 232 2.50 10.21 -9.63
C VAL A 232 1.30 11.07 -9.24
N ILE A 233 0.26 11.06 -10.08
CA ILE A 233 -0.95 11.87 -9.90
C ILE A 233 -2.15 11.20 -10.56
N LEU A 234 -3.31 11.30 -9.91
CA LEU A 234 -4.57 10.83 -10.49
C LEU A 234 -4.93 11.66 -11.74
N ASP A 235 -5.25 11.00 -12.85
CA ASP A 235 -5.71 11.68 -14.06
C ASP A 235 -7.16 12.15 -13.88
N ARG A 236 -7.31 13.42 -13.51
CA ARG A 236 -8.59 14.06 -13.20
C ARG A 236 -8.56 15.53 -13.63
N PRO A 237 -9.69 16.09 -14.13
CA PRO A 237 -9.75 17.53 -14.47
C PRO A 237 -9.36 18.46 -13.32
N ARG A 238 -9.68 18.10 -12.08
CA ARG A 238 -9.29 18.86 -10.87
C ARG A 238 -7.77 18.96 -10.64
N HIS A 239 -6.95 18.22 -11.39
CA HIS A 239 -5.49 18.22 -11.27
C HIS A 239 -4.77 18.95 -12.39
N GLU A 240 -5.49 19.57 -13.34
CA GLU A 240 -4.87 20.27 -14.48
C GLU A 240 -3.86 21.34 -14.06
N GLN A 241 -4.11 22.04 -12.95
CA GLN A 241 -3.17 23.02 -12.42
C GLN A 241 -1.87 22.36 -11.93
N TYR A 242 -1.94 21.33 -11.09
CA TYR A 242 -0.75 20.60 -10.65
C TYR A 242 0.01 20.04 -11.86
N VAL A 243 -0.69 19.48 -12.84
CA VAL A 243 -0.06 18.93 -14.06
C VAL A 243 0.73 20.00 -14.82
N ARG A 244 0.19 21.21 -14.98
CA ARG A 244 0.91 22.33 -15.60
C ARG A 244 2.15 22.70 -14.79
N GLU A 245 1.99 22.94 -13.49
CA GLU A 245 3.09 23.36 -12.62
C GLU A 245 4.20 22.30 -12.53
N ILE A 246 3.86 21.01 -12.52
CA ILE A 246 4.83 19.90 -12.58
C ILE A 246 5.61 19.96 -13.91
N ARG A 247 4.91 20.08 -15.05
CA ARG A 247 5.54 20.17 -16.38
C ARG A 247 6.47 21.37 -16.51
N ASP A 248 6.09 22.51 -15.94
CA ASP A 248 6.89 23.75 -15.97
C ASP A 248 8.24 23.59 -15.24
N THR A 249 8.34 22.65 -14.30
CA THR A 249 9.63 22.32 -13.63
C THR A 249 10.54 21.41 -14.44
N GLY A 250 10.02 20.77 -15.50
CA GLY A 250 10.70 19.72 -16.27
C GLY A 250 10.59 18.31 -15.67
N ALA A 251 9.95 18.15 -14.51
CA ALA A 251 9.70 16.85 -13.90
C ALA A 251 8.77 15.97 -14.76
N ARG A 252 8.89 14.65 -14.56
CA ARG A 252 8.08 13.64 -15.26
C ARG A 252 6.76 13.42 -14.52
N ILE A 253 5.72 13.04 -15.25
CA ILE A 253 4.42 12.70 -14.69
C ILE A 253 4.09 11.24 -15.00
N LYS A 254 3.70 10.49 -13.97
CA LYS A 254 3.02 9.20 -14.10
C LYS A 254 1.55 9.40 -13.77
N PHE A 255 0.71 9.38 -14.80
CA PHE A 255 -0.73 9.36 -14.59
C PHE A 255 -1.19 7.98 -14.11
N ILE A 256 -2.07 7.99 -13.11
CA ILE A 256 -2.83 6.84 -12.67
C ILE A 256 -4.32 7.16 -12.76
N THR A 257 -5.14 6.22 -13.22
CA THR A 257 -6.58 6.44 -13.34
C THR A 257 -7.31 6.20 -12.03
N ASP A 258 -6.81 5.31 -11.18
CA ASP A 258 -7.26 5.03 -9.82
C ASP A 258 -6.02 4.53 -9.04
N GLY A 259 -6.11 4.25 -7.74
CA GLY A 259 -4.99 3.60 -7.03
C GLY A 259 -4.02 4.54 -6.32
N ASP A 260 -4.49 5.54 -5.57
CA ASP A 260 -3.56 6.51 -4.95
C ASP A 260 -2.93 6.04 -3.63
N VAL A 261 -3.42 4.95 -3.02
CA VAL A 261 -2.69 4.23 -1.96
C VAL A 261 -1.43 3.59 -2.54
N ALA A 262 -1.60 2.84 -3.64
CA ALA A 262 -0.47 2.26 -4.36
C ALA A 262 0.51 3.35 -4.84
N GLY A 263 0.00 4.46 -5.37
CA GLY A 263 0.79 5.62 -5.79
C GLY A 263 1.62 6.23 -4.67
N ALA A 264 1.04 6.41 -3.48
CA ALA A 264 1.76 6.90 -2.30
C ALA A 264 2.93 5.97 -1.94
N ILE A 265 2.65 4.67 -1.85
CA ILE A 265 3.66 3.66 -1.48
C ILE A 265 4.78 3.61 -2.52
N MET A 266 4.45 3.74 -3.81
CA MET A 266 5.45 3.81 -4.87
C MET A 266 6.40 4.98 -4.68
N ALA A 267 5.91 6.16 -4.31
CA ALA A 267 6.74 7.35 -4.06
C ALA A 267 7.71 7.18 -2.87
N ALA A 268 7.40 6.26 -1.95
CA ALA A 268 8.19 5.99 -0.76
C ALA A 268 9.10 4.75 -0.85
N ARG A 269 8.97 3.96 -1.92
CA ARG A 269 9.73 2.73 -2.13
C ARG A 269 10.85 2.96 -3.14
N PRO A 270 12.05 2.38 -2.92
CA PRO A 270 13.09 2.37 -3.94
C PRO A 270 12.64 1.54 -5.16
N GLU A 271 13.27 1.79 -6.31
CA GLU A 271 13.15 1.01 -7.55
C GLU A 271 11.77 1.03 -8.25
N THR A 272 10.81 1.81 -7.74
CA THR A 272 9.50 2.02 -8.42
C THR A 272 9.59 3.04 -9.56
N GLY A 273 10.63 3.89 -9.52
CA GLY A 273 10.81 5.02 -10.44
C GLY A 273 9.91 6.23 -10.14
N ILE A 274 9.19 6.21 -9.01
CA ILE A 274 8.30 7.28 -8.55
C ILE A 274 8.90 7.97 -7.32
N ASP A 275 8.83 9.29 -7.27
CA ASP A 275 9.49 10.09 -6.23
C ASP A 275 8.55 10.85 -5.32
N LEU A 276 7.37 11.20 -5.84
CA LEU A 276 6.42 12.10 -5.19
C LEU A 276 5.00 11.74 -5.64
N LEU A 277 4.05 11.65 -4.71
CA LEU A 277 2.61 11.69 -4.99
C LEU A 277 2.13 13.13 -4.77
N VAL A 278 1.33 13.65 -5.70
CA VAL A 278 0.64 14.95 -5.56
C VAL A 278 -0.80 14.80 -6.03
N GLY A 279 -1.73 15.46 -5.33
CA GLY A 279 -3.07 15.73 -5.85
C GLY A 279 -4.16 15.45 -4.83
N ILE A 280 -5.41 15.44 -5.29
CA ILE A 280 -6.62 15.29 -4.49
C ILE A 280 -7.24 13.91 -4.75
N GLY A 281 -7.34 13.11 -3.69
CA GLY A 281 -7.96 11.79 -3.68
C GLY A 281 -8.77 11.56 -2.42
N GLY A 282 -9.27 10.33 -2.21
CA GLY A 282 -10.15 10.03 -1.08
C GLY A 282 -9.43 10.15 0.27
N THR A 283 -10.10 10.71 1.27
CA THR A 283 -9.59 10.83 2.64
C THR A 283 -9.26 9.46 3.27
N PRO A 284 -10.12 8.42 3.17
CA PRO A 284 -9.82 7.09 3.70
C PRO A 284 -8.48 6.51 3.18
N GLU A 285 -8.25 6.62 1.88
CA GLU A 285 -7.05 6.16 1.19
C GLU A 285 -5.81 6.94 1.65
N GLY A 286 -5.97 8.23 1.97
CA GLY A 286 -4.89 9.04 2.58
C GLY A 286 -4.45 8.51 3.94
N ILE A 287 -5.39 8.06 4.77
CA ILE A 287 -5.11 7.50 6.11
C ILE A 287 -4.47 6.11 5.98
N ILE A 288 -4.95 5.27 5.07
CA ILE A 288 -4.34 3.98 4.75
C ILE A 288 -2.90 4.18 4.24
N ALA A 289 -2.67 5.13 3.34
CA ALA A 289 -1.33 5.50 2.86
C ALA A 289 -0.44 6.01 4.01
N ALA A 290 -0.98 6.79 4.96
CA ALA A 290 -0.23 7.22 6.14
C ALA A 290 0.25 6.05 7.01
N CYS A 291 -0.55 4.98 7.13
CA CYS A 291 -0.12 3.76 7.82
C CYS A 291 1.11 3.12 7.15
N ALA A 292 1.12 3.06 5.81
CA ALA A 292 2.27 2.58 5.05
C ALA A 292 3.49 3.51 5.22
N MET A 293 3.29 4.83 5.10
CA MET A 293 4.36 5.84 5.25
C MET A 293 5.03 5.74 6.61
N LYS A 294 4.24 5.64 7.69
CA LYS A 294 4.74 5.45 9.05
C LYS A 294 5.60 4.19 9.16
N CYS A 295 5.24 3.10 8.49
CA CYS A 295 6.03 1.87 8.52
C CYS A 295 7.36 1.97 7.74
N MET A 296 7.42 2.80 6.71
CA MET A 296 8.60 2.97 5.84
C MET A 296 9.49 4.16 6.22
N GLY A 297 9.04 5.00 7.16
CA GLY A 297 9.69 6.28 7.48
C GLY A 297 9.48 7.35 6.40
N GLY A 298 8.47 7.20 5.54
CA GLY A 298 8.09 8.23 4.56
C GLY A 298 7.23 9.33 5.19
N MET A 299 6.90 10.33 4.39
CA MET A 299 6.00 11.42 4.79
C MET A 299 4.80 11.47 3.86
N ILE A 300 3.62 11.61 4.44
CA ILE A 300 2.44 12.13 3.77
C ILE A 300 1.95 13.36 4.53
N GLN A 301 1.67 14.42 3.78
CA GLN A 301 0.94 15.58 4.26
C GLN A 301 -0.43 15.60 3.58
N GLY A 302 -1.45 15.92 4.36
CA GLY A 302 -2.84 15.96 3.96
C GLY A 302 -3.49 17.30 4.31
N ARG A 303 -4.37 17.80 3.46
CA ARG A 303 -5.30 18.89 3.77
C ARG A 303 -6.70 18.49 3.34
N LEU A 304 -7.69 18.65 4.22
CA LEU A 304 -9.08 18.33 3.89
C LEU A 304 -9.53 19.20 2.71
N TRP A 305 -10.22 18.58 1.74
CA TRP A 305 -10.67 19.22 0.51
C TRP A 305 -12.19 19.09 0.37
N PRO A 306 -12.98 19.95 1.04
CA PRO A 306 -14.43 19.98 0.87
C PRO A 306 -14.81 20.32 -0.58
N ARG A 307 -15.73 19.56 -1.15
CA ARG A 307 -16.18 19.72 -2.54
C ARG A 307 -17.11 20.91 -2.75
N ASP A 308 -17.83 21.28 -1.70
CA ASP A 308 -18.82 22.34 -1.69
C ASP A 308 -18.95 22.97 -0.29
N ASP A 309 -19.73 24.05 -0.20
CA ASP A 309 -19.94 24.80 1.04
C ASP A 309 -20.67 23.98 2.12
N ALA A 310 -21.49 22.98 1.73
CA ALA A 310 -22.21 22.14 2.68
C ALA A 310 -21.27 21.15 3.37
N GLU A 311 -20.40 20.48 2.61
CA GLU A 311 -19.33 19.63 3.16
C GLU A 311 -18.33 20.47 3.96
N ARG A 312 -18.03 21.70 3.51
CA ARG A 312 -17.18 22.65 4.25
C ARG A 312 -17.77 22.98 5.61
N GLN A 313 -19.06 23.33 5.68
CA GLN A 313 -19.72 23.64 6.93
C GLN A 313 -19.82 22.42 7.85
N LYS A 314 -20.15 21.24 7.29
CA LYS A 314 -20.16 19.97 8.04
C LYS A 314 -18.81 19.71 8.72
N ALA A 315 -17.70 19.95 8.01
CA ALA A 315 -16.37 19.76 8.57
C ALA A 315 -16.06 20.75 9.70
N ILE A 316 -16.46 22.01 9.56
CA ILE A 316 -16.30 23.04 10.60
C ILE A 316 -17.15 22.71 11.83
N ASP A 317 -18.40 22.28 11.63
CA ASP A 317 -19.31 21.88 12.71
C ASP A 317 -18.79 20.64 13.46
N ALA A 318 -18.08 19.75 12.75
CA ALA A 318 -17.35 18.62 13.33
C ALA A 318 -16.04 19.02 14.04
N GLY A 319 -15.66 20.31 14.00
CA GLY A 319 -14.50 20.85 14.71
C GLY A 319 -13.19 20.79 13.94
N HIS A 320 -13.21 20.58 12.61
CA HIS A 320 -11.99 20.59 11.81
C HIS A 320 -11.53 22.01 11.46
N ASP A 321 -10.23 22.24 11.62
CA ASP A 321 -9.52 23.35 10.98
C ASP A 321 -9.14 22.94 9.55
N LEU A 322 -9.75 23.60 8.56
CA LEU A 322 -9.56 23.28 7.13
C LEU A 322 -8.24 23.80 6.56
N ASP A 323 -7.56 24.70 7.27
CA ASP A 323 -6.23 25.19 6.87
C ASP A 323 -5.11 24.35 7.49
N ARG A 324 -5.45 23.44 8.42
CA ARG A 324 -4.48 22.56 9.07
C ARG A 324 -3.86 21.58 8.07
N VAL A 325 -2.54 21.51 8.11
CA VAL A 325 -1.77 20.42 7.50
C VAL A 325 -1.77 19.24 8.46
N LEU A 326 -2.27 18.09 7.99
CA LEU A 326 -2.24 16.81 8.67
C LEU A 326 -0.99 16.05 8.22
N THR A 327 -0.06 15.79 9.12
CA THR A 327 1.12 14.96 8.85
C THR A 327 0.81 13.47 8.95
N THR A 328 1.77 12.60 8.61
CA THR A 328 1.65 11.15 8.84
C THR A 328 1.20 10.82 10.26
N ASP A 329 1.74 11.51 11.27
CA ASP A 329 1.44 11.27 12.68
C ASP A 329 0.08 11.86 13.13
N ASP A 330 -0.47 12.81 12.38
CA ASP A 330 -1.83 13.30 12.59
C ASP A 330 -2.88 12.34 11.99
N LEU A 331 -2.55 11.74 10.84
CA LEU A 331 -3.44 10.80 10.13
C LEU A 331 -3.48 9.43 10.80
N VAL A 332 -2.36 8.97 11.36
CA VAL A 332 -2.30 7.74 12.16
C VAL A 332 -1.34 7.93 13.33
N ARG A 333 -1.88 7.91 14.55
CA ARG A 333 -1.12 8.07 15.79
C ARG A 333 -0.53 6.73 16.28
N GLY A 334 0.42 6.81 17.20
CA GLY A 334 1.03 5.64 17.83
C GLY A 334 2.14 4.98 17.00
N ASP A 335 2.85 4.08 17.66
CA ASP A 335 4.12 3.53 17.15
C ASP A 335 4.03 2.06 16.72
N ASP A 336 2.85 1.45 16.83
CA ASP A 336 2.61 0.04 16.51
C ASP A 336 1.52 -0.13 15.43
N VAL A 337 1.88 0.29 14.22
CA VAL A 337 1.05 0.26 13.02
C VAL A 337 1.52 -0.86 12.11
N PHE A 338 0.56 -1.57 11.53
CA PHE A 338 0.74 -2.62 10.55
C PHE A 338 0.11 -2.20 9.23
N PHE A 339 0.79 -2.53 8.14
CA PHE A 339 0.25 -2.38 6.79
C PHE A 339 0.54 -3.64 5.99
N VAL A 340 -0.47 -4.16 5.30
CA VAL A 340 -0.34 -5.27 4.35
C VAL A 340 -1.02 -4.94 3.04
N ALA A 341 -0.43 -5.38 1.94
CA ALA A 341 -1.04 -5.28 0.62
C ALA A 341 -0.69 -6.48 -0.25
N THR A 342 -1.61 -6.89 -1.13
CA THR A 342 -1.38 -7.96 -2.11
C THR A 342 -1.83 -7.50 -3.50
N GLY A 343 -1.01 -7.76 -4.52
CA GLY A 343 -1.35 -7.40 -5.90
C GLY A 343 -2.49 -8.22 -6.48
N ILE A 344 -3.48 -7.55 -7.05
CA ILE A 344 -4.60 -8.17 -7.80
C ILE A 344 -4.21 -8.24 -9.27
N THR A 345 -3.80 -7.12 -9.85
CA THR A 345 -3.23 -7.02 -11.20
C THR A 345 -1.75 -6.66 -11.16
N ASP A 346 -1.00 -6.96 -12.22
CA ASP A 346 0.42 -6.63 -12.29
C ASP A 346 0.64 -5.12 -12.23
N GLY A 347 1.60 -4.68 -11.42
CA GLY A 347 1.93 -3.28 -11.19
C GLY A 347 3.40 -3.06 -10.83
N GLU A 348 3.82 -1.80 -10.74
CA GLU A 348 5.18 -1.42 -10.39
C GLU A 348 5.54 -1.81 -8.93
N LEU A 349 4.53 -1.85 -8.05
CA LEU A 349 4.72 -2.19 -6.63
C LEU A 349 4.63 -3.70 -6.36
N LEU A 350 3.58 -4.35 -6.88
CA LEU A 350 3.26 -5.74 -6.64
C LEU A 350 2.89 -6.45 -7.94
N ARG A 351 3.18 -7.75 -8.01
CA ARG A 351 2.68 -8.59 -9.11
C ARG A 351 1.26 -9.01 -8.77
N GLY A 352 0.42 -9.12 -9.79
CA GLY A 352 -0.95 -9.58 -9.66
C GLY A 352 -1.04 -11.07 -9.32
N VAL A 353 -2.27 -11.55 -9.15
CA VAL A 353 -2.50 -12.97 -8.95
C VAL A 353 -2.32 -13.71 -10.27
N HIS A 354 -1.41 -14.69 -10.30
CA HIS A 354 -1.18 -15.52 -11.49
C HIS A 354 -1.71 -16.94 -11.25
N TYR A 355 -2.75 -17.31 -12.00
CA TYR A 355 -3.33 -18.64 -11.94
C TYR A 355 -2.60 -19.63 -12.84
N ARG A 356 -2.46 -20.87 -12.37
CA ARG A 356 -1.86 -22.00 -13.09
C ARG A 356 -2.75 -23.23 -12.91
N GLY A 357 -2.56 -24.25 -13.74
CA GLY A 357 -3.40 -25.46 -13.70
C GLY A 357 -3.54 -26.12 -12.31
N ASN A 358 -2.52 -25.98 -11.45
CA ASN A 358 -2.50 -26.58 -10.11
C ASN A 358 -2.49 -25.56 -8.96
N GLY A 359 -2.73 -24.26 -9.21
CA GLY A 359 -2.60 -23.27 -8.14
C GLY A 359 -2.71 -21.80 -8.54
N ALA A 360 -2.31 -20.94 -7.63
CA ALA A 360 -2.12 -19.51 -7.85
C ALA A 360 -0.83 -19.03 -7.20
N THR A 361 -0.27 -17.92 -7.66
CA THR A 361 0.79 -17.20 -6.94
C THR A 361 0.37 -15.78 -6.61
N THR A 362 0.74 -15.30 -5.43
CA THR A 362 0.52 -13.91 -4.99
C THR A 362 1.85 -13.24 -4.65
N HIS A 363 1.90 -11.92 -4.78
CA HIS A 363 2.99 -11.08 -4.31
C HIS A 363 2.43 -10.04 -3.34
N SER A 364 2.95 -10.04 -2.11
CA SER A 364 2.46 -9.22 -1.00
C SER A 364 3.57 -8.40 -0.35
N LEU A 365 3.19 -7.26 0.22
CA LEU A 365 4.02 -6.44 1.11
C LEU A 365 3.46 -6.51 2.53
N VAL A 366 4.34 -6.62 3.52
CA VAL A 366 3.99 -6.63 4.94
C VAL A 366 4.93 -5.70 5.69
N MET A 367 4.38 -4.77 6.46
CA MET A 367 5.14 -3.71 7.11
C MET A 367 4.68 -3.50 8.54
N ARG A 368 5.62 -3.16 9.44
CA ARG A 368 5.32 -2.80 10.83
C ARG A 368 6.18 -1.61 11.26
N SER A 369 5.56 -0.55 11.77
CA SER A 369 6.27 0.67 12.20
C SER A 369 7.22 0.41 13.36
N ARG A 370 6.79 -0.37 14.36
CA ARG A 370 7.59 -0.62 15.56
C ARG A 370 8.94 -1.26 15.26
N SER A 371 8.99 -2.17 14.29
CA SER A 371 10.24 -2.85 13.91
C SER A 371 10.91 -2.26 12.67
N GLY A 372 10.27 -1.30 11.98
CA GLY A 372 10.70 -0.78 10.68
C GLY A 372 10.85 -1.86 9.60
N THR A 373 10.30 -3.05 9.81
CA THR A 373 10.53 -4.20 8.93
C THR A 373 9.57 -4.15 7.77
N VAL A 374 10.09 -4.19 6.55
CA VAL A 374 9.33 -4.36 5.32
C VAL A 374 9.65 -5.73 4.72
N ARG A 375 8.63 -6.55 4.49
CA ARG A 375 8.74 -7.88 3.89
C ARG A 375 8.03 -7.89 2.55
N SER A 376 8.72 -8.36 1.52
CA SER A 376 8.10 -8.81 0.27
C SER A 376 7.91 -10.33 0.38
N ILE A 377 6.70 -10.80 0.13
CA ILE A 377 6.31 -12.21 0.27
C ILE A 377 5.78 -12.69 -1.07
N PHE A 378 6.38 -13.76 -1.58
CA PHE A 378 5.90 -14.52 -2.72
C PHE A 378 5.32 -15.82 -2.22
N SER A 379 4.04 -16.06 -2.47
CA SER A 379 3.33 -17.24 -1.99
C SER A 379 2.86 -18.10 -3.16
N GLU A 380 2.99 -19.42 -3.02
CA GLU A 380 2.44 -20.41 -3.94
C GLU A 380 1.27 -21.13 -3.27
N HIS A 381 0.09 -21.05 -3.89
CA HIS A 381 -1.17 -21.53 -3.34
C HIS A 381 -1.62 -22.78 -4.08
N ALA A 382 -1.60 -23.93 -3.39
CA ALA A 382 -2.16 -25.18 -3.92
C ALA A 382 -3.69 -25.19 -3.73
N LEU A 383 -4.42 -24.60 -4.69
CA LEU A 383 -5.87 -24.37 -4.58
C LEU A 383 -6.68 -25.64 -4.29
N SER A 384 -6.30 -26.78 -4.88
CA SER A 384 -6.95 -28.08 -4.64
C SER A 384 -6.91 -28.53 -3.18
N LYS A 385 -5.82 -28.19 -2.46
CA LYS A 385 -5.69 -28.45 -1.02
C LYS A 385 -6.38 -27.38 -0.19
N LEU A 386 -6.26 -26.12 -0.58
CA LEU A 386 -6.91 -25.01 0.12
C LEU A 386 -8.42 -25.20 0.17
N ARG A 387 -9.05 -25.71 -0.89
CA ARG A 387 -10.48 -26.03 -0.91
C ARG A 387 -10.93 -26.95 0.23
N ALA A 388 -10.07 -27.83 0.73
CA ALA A 388 -10.42 -28.73 1.83
C ALA A 388 -10.50 -28.02 3.19
N TYR A 389 -9.94 -26.81 3.32
CA TYR A 389 -9.78 -26.10 4.58
C TYR A 389 -10.27 -24.63 4.54
N ALA A 390 -10.47 -24.07 3.35
CA ALA A 390 -10.96 -22.71 3.15
C ALA A 390 -12.47 -22.73 2.91
N SER A 391 -13.18 -21.82 3.57
CA SER A 391 -14.59 -21.53 3.31
C SER A 391 -14.80 -20.67 2.04
N ILE A 392 -13.71 -20.21 1.41
CA ILE A 392 -13.73 -19.38 0.20
C ILE A 392 -13.38 -20.23 -1.02
N ASP A 393 -14.18 -20.11 -2.07
CA ASP A 393 -13.86 -20.70 -3.38
C ASP A 393 -12.89 -19.80 -4.14
N PHE A 394 -11.65 -20.25 -4.30
CA PHE A 394 -10.62 -19.56 -5.09
C PHE A 394 -10.49 -20.10 -6.52
N GLU A 395 -11.27 -21.09 -6.94
CA GLU A 395 -11.18 -21.71 -8.26
C GLU A 395 -12.01 -20.98 -9.33
N ARG A 396 -13.08 -20.30 -8.92
CA ARG A 396 -14.07 -19.70 -9.82
C ARG A 396 -14.44 -18.29 -9.36
N ALA A 397 -14.89 -17.46 -10.30
CA ALA A 397 -15.64 -16.26 -9.94
C ALA A 397 -17.03 -16.72 -9.47
N SER A 398 -17.36 -16.43 -8.23
CA SER A 398 -18.62 -16.82 -7.57
C SER A 398 -19.33 -15.62 -7.00
#